data_AF-A0A829YI01-F1
#
_entry.id   AF-A0A829YI01-F1
#
_cell.length_a   1.000
_cell.length_b   1.000
_cell.length_c   1.000
_cell.angle_alpha   90.00
_cell.angle_beta   90.00
_cell.angle_gamma   90.00
#
_symmetry.space_group_name_H-M   'P 1'
#
loop_
_entity.id
_entity.type
_entity.pdbx_description
1 polymer ?
#
loop_
_entity_poly.entity_id
_entity_poly.type
_entity_poly.pdbx_seq_one_letter_code
_entity_poly.pdbx_strand_id
1 'polypeptide(L)'
;MSMHAFDELSEEELDRMERRVAAATVGPWLPDSAEAVNVSVIELGLCNELGTFKSIELVGASAADHEFIVNARQDVPRLLQEVRQLRARLQSLNTSLDDLEPHMRSAGEEAFLLSPSM
;
A
#
# COMPACT_ATOMS: atom_id res chain seq x y z
N MET A 1 -16.17 12.66 -19.57
CA MET A 1 -14.96 12.01 -19.01
C MET A 1 -15.25 11.75 -17.56
N SER A 2 -15.70 10.55 -17.21
CA SER A 2 -16.02 10.20 -15.84
C SER A 2 -14.71 9.97 -15.11
N MET A 3 -14.33 10.95 -14.29
CA MET A 3 -13.34 10.78 -13.24
C MET A 3 -13.97 9.74 -12.31
N HIS A 4 -13.57 8.48 -12.41
CA HIS A 4 -13.88 7.53 -11.35
C HIS A 4 -13.33 8.16 -10.09
N ALA A 5 -14.22 8.71 -9.25
CA ALA A 5 -13.90 8.93 -7.85
C ALA A 5 -13.33 7.59 -7.40
N PHE A 6 -12.06 7.61 -7.01
CA PHE A 6 -11.38 6.46 -6.45
C PHE A 6 -12.21 6.04 -5.24
N ASP A 7 -13.07 5.04 -5.41
CA ASP A 7 -13.74 4.42 -4.27
C ASP A 7 -12.65 4.03 -3.28
N GLU A 8 -12.82 4.47 -2.04
CA GLU A 8 -11.87 4.19 -1.00
C GLU A 8 -11.79 2.67 -0.80
N LEU A 9 -10.59 2.10 -0.89
CA LEU A 9 -10.39 0.66 -0.76
C LEU A 9 -10.95 0.16 0.57
N SER A 10 -11.81 -0.85 0.59
CA SER A 10 -12.30 -1.40 1.86
C SER A 10 -11.18 -2.11 2.64
N GLU A 11 -11.37 -2.32 3.94
CA GLU A 11 -10.43 -3.13 4.73
C GLU A 11 -10.35 -4.57 4.18
N GLU A 12 -11.47 -5.14 3.72
CA GLU A 12 -11.47 -6.47 3.09
C GLU A 12 -10.69 -6.48 1.76
N GLU A 13 -10.70 -5.37 1.01
CA GLU A 13 -9.90 -5.22 -0.20
C GLU A 13 -8.41 -5.19 0.09
N LEU A 14 -7.99 -4.42 1.10
CA LEU A 14 -6.60 -4.40 1.56
C LEU A 14 -6.16 -5.79 2.05
N ASP A 15 -7.00 -6.49 2.82
CA ASP A 15 -6.72 -7.86 3.27
C ASP A 15 -6.58 -8.83 2.09
N ARG A 16 -7.42 -8.68 1.04
CA ARG A 16 -7.32 -9.50 -0.19
C ARG A 16 -6.02 -9.21 -0.94
N MET A 17 -5.57 -7.96 -0.96
CA MET A 17 -4.29 -7.59 -1.58
C MET A 17 -3.11 -8.18 -0.79
N GLU A 18 -3.10 -8.02 0.53
CA GLU A 18 -2.07 -8.58 1.41
C GLU A 18 -1.97 -10.10 1.28
N ARG A 19 -3.10 -10.81 1.23
CA ARG A 19 -3.12 -12.26 1.01
C ARG A 19 -2.50 -12.66 -0.33
N ARG A 20 -2.76 -11.92 -1.41
CA ARG A 20 -2.14 -12.17 -2.72
C ARG A 20 -0.62 -11.95 -2.66
N VAL A 21 -0.18 -10.89 -1.98
CA VAL A 21 1.24 -10.59 -1.77
C VAL A 21 1.93 -11.71 -0.97
N ALA A 22 1.31 -12.18 0.11
CA ALA A 22 1.86 -13.22 0.97
C ALA A 22 1.91 -14.60 0.27
N ALA A 23 0.95 -14.88 -0.63
CA ALA A 23 0.92 -16.13 -1.39
C ALA A 23 1.93 -16.17 -2.55
N ALA A 24 2.38 -15.01 -3.05
CA ALA A 24 3.38 -14.92 -4.10
C ALA A 24 4.79 -15.27 -3.58
N THR A 25 5.69 -15.70 -4.47
CA THR A 25 7.08 -16.00 -4.11
C THR A 25 7.72 -14.82 -3.39
N VAL A 26 8.43 -15.11 -2.30
CA VAL A 26 9.15 -14.11 -1.50
C VAL A 26 10.15 -13.37 -2.38
N GLY A 27 10.23 -12.04 -2.22
CA GLY A 27 11.20 -11.21 -2.91
C GLY A 27 12.56 -11.16 -2.20
N PRO A 28 13.54 -10.42 -2.75
CA PRO A 28 13.42 -9.58 -3.93
C PRO A 28 13.32 -10.41 -5.21
N TRP A 29 12.51 -9.93 -6.15
CA TRP A 29 12.60 -10.39 -7.53
C TRP A 29 13.69 -9.58 -8.21
N LEU A 30 14.51 -10.23 -9.03
CA LEU A 30 15.62 -9.61 -9.71
C LEU A 30 15.37 -9.66 -11.22
N PRO A 31 15.73 -8.59 -11.96
CA PRO A 31 15.72 -8.66 -13.41
C PRO A 31 16.77 -9.66 -13.90
N ASP A 32 16.51 -10.36 -15.00
CA ASP A 32 17.52 -11.16 -15.69
C ASP A 32 18.83 -10.37 -15.87
N SER A 33 19.94 -11.04 -15.59
CA SER A 33 21.30 -10.50 -15.74
C SER A 33 21.84 -10.63 -17.17
N ALA A 34 21.18 -11.41 -18.04
CA ALA A 34 21.65 -11.69 -19.39
C ALA A 34 20.69 -11.16 -20.47
N GLU A 35 21.23 -10.34 -21.40
CA GLU A 35 20.55 -9.81 -22.59
C GLU A 35 20.27 -10.89 -23.67
N ALA A 36 19.86 -12.09 -23.30
CA ALA A 36 19.73 -13.20 -24.24
C ALA A 36 18.24 -13.53 -24.53
N VAL A 37 17.91 -13.46 -25.81
CA VAL A 37 16.69 -13.92 -26.51
C VAL A 37 15.37 -13.20 -26.19
N ASN A 38 14.39 -13.36 -27.09
CA ASN A 38 13.07 -12.69 -27.13
C ASN A 38 12.14 -13.04 -25.93
N VAL A 39 12.72 -13.42 -24.81
CA VAL A 39 12.10 -14.00 -23.65
C VAL A 39 12.73 -13.33 -22.43
N SER A 40 11.91 -12.64 -21.65
CA SER A 40 12.35 -11.98 -20.42
C SER A 40 12.13 -12.91 -19.23
N VAL A 41 13.06 -12.94 -18.28
CA VAL A 41 13.01 -13.86 -17.14
C VAL A 41 13.12 -13.09 -15.82
N ILE A 42 12.24 -13.37 -14.86
CA ILE A 42 12.33 -12.82 -13.50
C ILE A 42 12.94 -13.87 -12.58
N GLU A 43 14.06 -13.56 -11.95
CA GLU A 43 14.68 -14.42 -10.95
C GLU A 43 14.04 -14.20 -9.57
N LEU A 44 13.66 -15.28 -8.89
CA LEU A 44 12.92 -15.22 -7.63
C LEU A 44 13.82 -15.26 -6.38
N GLY A 45 15.09 -14.86 -6.51
CA GLY A 45 16.02 -14.60 -5.39
C GLY A 45 16.39 -15.80 -4.50
N LEU A 46 15.88 -17.00 -4.77
CA LEU A 46 16.14 -18.22 -3.99
C LEU A 46 17.15 -19.10 -4.72
N CYS A 47 18.44 -18.93 -4.43
CA CYS A 47 19.43 -19.96 -4.71
C CYS A 47 19.20 -21.12 -3.73
N ASN A 48 18.85 -22.30 -4.22
CA ASN A 48 19.07 -23.51 -3.43
C ASN A 48 20.58 -23.82 -3.38
N GLU A 49 21.01 -24.71 -2.48
CA GLU A 49 22.41 -25.15 -2.33
C GLU A 49 23.00 -25.76 -3.63
N LEU A 50 22.14 -26.05 -4.61
CA LEU A 50 22.44 -26.62 -5.93
C LEU A 50 22.50 -25.55 -7.05
N GLY A 51 22.35 -24.26 -6.74
CA GLY A 51 22.42 -23.17 -7.72
C GLY A 51 21.25 -23.11 -8.73
N THR A 52 20.13 -23.76 -8.44
CA THR A 52 18.92 -23.72 -9.28
C THR A 52 18.07 -22.51 -8.91
N PHE A 53 17.94 -21.56 -9.84
CA PHE A 53 17.02 -20.43 -9.71
C PHE A 53 15.62 -20.86 -10.16
N LYS A 54 14.60 -20.56 -9.35
CA LYS A 54 13.23 -20.53 -9.87
C LYS A 54 13.02 -19.20 -10.57
N SER A 55 12.47 -19.26 -11.77
CA SER A 55 12.22 -18.06 -12.55
C SER A 55 10.82 -18.05 -13.18
N ILE A 56 10.36 -16.86 -13.55
CA ILE A 56 9.14 -16.63 -14.31
C ILE A 56 9.54 -16.20 -15.71
N GLU A 57 9.09 -16.93 -16.71
CA GLU A 57 9.31 -16.61 -18.13
C GLU A 57 8.19 -15.70 -18.65
N LEU A 58 8.57 -14.60 -19.31
CA LEU A 58 7.68 -13.61 -19.92
C LEU A 58 7.90 -13.59 -21.44
N VAL A 59 6.95 -14.16 -22.18
CA VAL A 59 6.99 -14.21 -23.65
C VAL A 59 6.25 -13.01 -24.23
N GLY A 60 6.94 -12.24 -25.08
CA GLY A 60 6.38 -11.05 -25.74
C GLY A 60 6.25 -9.80 -24.85
N ALA A 61 6.78 -9.84 -23.62
CA ALA A 61 6.88 -8.69 -22.74
C ALA A 61 8.01 -7.74 -23.19
N SER A 62 7.78 -6.44 -23.07
CA SER A 62 8.84 -5.43 -23.26
C SER A 62 9.77 -5.38 -22.04
N ALA A 63 10.93 -4.74 -22.20
CA ALA A 63 11.81 -4.46 -21.07
C ALA A 63 11.10 -3.64 -19.96
N ALA A 64 10.17 -2.76 -20.34
CA ALA A 64 9.39 -1.96 -19.40
C ALA A 64 8.37 -2.81 -18.61
N ASP A 65 7.73 -3.80 -19.26
CA ASP A 65 6.81 -4.73 -18.56
C ASP A 65 7.57 -5.57 -17.54
N HIS A 66 8.76 -6.04 -17.91
CA HIS A 66 9.64 -6.79 -17.02
C HIS A 66 10.05 -5.96 -15.80
N GLU A 67 10.57 -4.75 -16.02
CA GLU A 67 10.96 -3.83 -14.95
C GLU A 67 9.78 -3.48 -14.04
N PHE A 68 8.60 -3.26 -14.61
CA PHE A 68 7.37 -2.99 -13.85
C PHE A 68 7.01 -4.16 -12.93
N ILE A 69 6.99 -5.39 -13.43
CA ILE A 69 6.62 -6.57 -12.62
C ILE A 69 7.64 -6.82 -11.51
N VAL A 70 8.94 -6.68 -11.82
CA VAL A 70 10.01 -6.80 -10.82
C VAL A 70 9.74 -5.81 -9.69
N ASN A 71 9.66 -4.50 -10.00
CA ASN A 71 9.46 -3.45 -9.00
C ASN A 71 8.13 -3.57 -8.24
N ALA A 72 7.05 -3.96 -8.93
CA ALA A 72 5.74 -4.15 -8.31
C ALA A 72 5.80 -5.16 -7.15
N ARG A 73 6.65 -6.19 -7.23
CA ARG A 73 6.79 -7.15 -6.14
C ARG A 73 7.31 -6.52 -4.85
N GLN A 74 8.26 -5.59 -4.93
CA GLN A 74 8.79 -4.90 -3.73
C GLN A 74 7.91 -3.72 -3.33
N ASP A 75 7.30 -3.02 -4.28
CA ASP A 75 6.53 -1.80 -4.01
C ASP A 75 5.15 -2.08 -3.43
N VAL A 76 4.42 -3.08 -3.91
CA VAL A 76 3.06 -3.37 -3.42
C VAL A 76 2.99 -3.63 -1.90
N PRO A 77 3.87 -4.45 -1.28
CA PRO A 77 3.90 -4.60 0.17
C PRO A 77 4.13 -3.27 0.91
N ARG A 78 5.01 -2.41 0.39
CA ARG A 78 5.34 -1.10 0.99
C ARG A 78 4.14 -0.16 0.90
N LEU A 79 3.46 -0.13 -0.25
CA LEU A 79 2.26 0.67 -0.47
C LEU A 79 1.11 0.23 0.45
N LEU A 80 0.89 -1.08 0.61
CA LEU A 80 -0.13 -1.60 1.54
C LEU A 80 0.17 -1.17 2.98
N GLN A 81 1.43 -1.28 3.41
CA GLN A 81 1.84 -0.82 4.73
C GLN A 81 1.61 0.69 4.91
N GLU A 82 1.98 1.50 3.91
CA GLU A 82 1.79 2.96 3.96
C GLU A 82 0.30 3.32 4.08
N VAL A 83 -0.57 2.69 3.29
CA VAL A 83 -2.03 2.92 3.35
C VAL A 83 -2.57 2.63 4.75
N ARG A 84 -2.19 1.49 5.36
CA ARG A 84 -2.61 1.14 6.73
C ARG A 84 -2.12 2.16 7.75
N GLN A 85 -0.88 2.60 7.64
CA GLN A 85 -0.32 3.63 8.53
C GLN A 85 -1.05 4.96 8.41
N LEU A 86 -1.34 5.41 7.18
CA LEU A 86 -2.07 6.63 6.92
C LEU A 86 -3.49 6.56 7.50
N ARG A 87 -4.19 5.43 7.33
CA ARG A 87 -5.52 5.21 7.92
C ARG A 87 -5.50 5.24 9.44
N ALA A 88 -4.54 4.55 10.07
CA ALA A 88 -4.39 4.57 11.52
C ALA A 88 -4.13 5.99 12.06
N ARG A 89 -3.30 6.79 11.36
CA ARG A 89 -3.06 8.19 11.71
C ARG A 89 -4.33 9.03 11.58
N LEU A 90 -5.08 8.90 10.48
CA LEU A 90 -6.34 9.62 10.29
C LEU A 90 -7.38 9.25 11.36
N GLN A 91 -7.51 7.97 11.69
CA GLN A 91 -8.39 7.52 12.76
C GLN A 91 -8.00 8.13 14.12
N SER A 92 -6.70 8.13 14.46
CA SER A 92 -6.22 8.72 15.71
C SER A 92 -6.49 10.23 15.81
N LEU A 93 -6.37 10.96 14.69
CA LEU A 93 -6.66 12.39 14.63
C LEU A 93 -8.16 12.65 14.81
N ASN A 94 -9.01 11.86 14.17
CA ASN A 94 -10.46 11.98 14.31
C ASN A 94 -10.90 11.71 15.75
N THR A 95 -10.38 10.66 16.40
CA THR A 95 -10.65 10.40 17.82
C THR A 95 -10.19 11.55 18.71
N SER A 96 -9.00 12.10 18.46
CA SER A 96 -8.50 13.24 19.22
C SER A 96 -9.37 14.50 19.06
N LEU A 97 -9.95 14.72 17.87
CA LEU A 97 -10.89 15.81 17.62
C LEU A 97 -12.22 15.59 18.34
N ASP A 98 -12.75 14.37 18.29
CA ASP A 98 -13.99 13.99 18.98
C ASP A 98 -13.86 14.17 20.50
N ASP A 99 -12.69 13.90 21.08
CA ASP A 99 -12.39 14.11 22.50
C ASP A 99 -12.31 15.61 22.88
N LEU A 100 -11.95 16.48 21.94
CA LEU A 100 -11.85 17.94 22.14
C LEU A 100 -13.21 18.65 21.97
N GLU A 101 -14.10 18.15 21.12
CA GLU A 101 -15.44 18.71 20.89
C GLU A 101 -16.25 19.01 22.20
N PRO A 102 -16.36 18.08 23.17
CA PRO A 102 -17.13 18.35 24.39
C PRO A 102 -16.48 19.44 25.28
N HIS A 103 -15.15 19.52 25.30
CA HIS A 103 -14.42 20.54 26.04
C HIS A 103 -14.59 21.94 25.41
N MET A 104 -14.63 22.01 24.08
CA MET A 104 -14.89 23.25 23.36
C MET A 104 -16.35 23.72 23.49
N ARG A 105 -17.33 22.81 23.53
CA ARG A 105 -18.73 23.16 23.82
C ARG A 105 -18.91 23.68 25.24
N SER A 106 -18.28 23.04 26.23
CA SER A 106 -18.30 23.50 27.62
C SER A 106 -17.68 24.88 27.80
N ALA A 107 -16.53 25.16 27.18
CA ALA A 107 -15.89 26.48 27.23
C ALA A 107 -16.73 27.57 26.53
N GLY A 108 -17.45 27.22 25.45
CA GLY A 108 -18.37 28.12 24.76
C GLY A 108 -19.64 28.44 25.55
N GLU A 109 -20.20 27.45 26.27
CA GLU A 109 -21.37 27.62 27.12
C GLU A 109 -21.06 28.44 28.38
N GLU A 110 -19.90 28.24 29.02
CA GLU A 110 -19.48 29.09 30.15
C GLU A 110 -19.23 30.55 29.73
N ALA A 111 -18.65 30.77 28.55
CA ALA A 111 -18.47 32.12 28.00
C ALA A 111 -19.82 32.81 27.69
N PHE A 112 -20.85 32.04 27.31
CA PHE A 112 -22.20 32.55 27.06
C PHE A 112 -22.96 32.86 28.36
N LEU A 113 -22.76 32.07 29.43
CA LEU A 113 -23.40 32.30 30.75
C LEU A 113 -22.73 33.42 31.58
N LEU A 114 -21.47 33.75 31.29
CA LEU A 114 -20.76 34.90 31.88
C LEU A 114 -20.95 36.22 31.11
N SER A 115 -21.71 36.21 30.02
CA SER A 115 -22.10 37.43 29.33
C SER A 115 -23.11 38.20 30.19
N PRO A 116 -22.85 39.46 30.59
CA PRO A 116 -23.80 40.22 31.40
C PRO A 116 -25.07 40.46 30.59
N SER A 117 -26.23 40.09 31.16
CA SER A 117 -27.53 40.45 30.59
C SER A 117 -27.62 41.98 30.54
N MET A 118 -27.65 42.54 29.32
CA MET A 118 -28.07 43.93 29.07
C MET A 118 -29.59 44.00 29.02
#